data_AF-A0AA39M715-F1
#
_entry.id   AF-A0AA39M715-F1
#
_cell.length_a   1.000
_cell.length_b   1.000
_cell.length_c   1.000
_cell.angle_alpha   90.00
_cell.angle_beta   90.00
_cell.angle_gamma   90.00
#
_symmetry.space_group_name_H-M   'P 1'
#
loop_
_entity.id
_entity.type
_entity.pdbx_description
1 polymer ?
#
loop_
_entity_poly.entity_id
_entity_poly.type
_entity_poly.pdbx_seq_one_letter_code
_entity_poly.pdbx_strand_id
1 'polypeptide(L)'
;MEAIESAEAVEVDPAYEATMRDCVLAYAGQIAQNLSDVREEDIVLQFMELLGIEELEWYKTRMEYECFAVRFGFTREEFLYCMQKADDEGVDVDADWLLEQLCDAFGENMRDRTRLESQETHRLLEFNFQLGLRSVIIDGLNVARSCGTKRSVNMKALKTCVDYFTERGHHDVLIVLPSYYKVLPTFGAGGCRIVGKEILQKLNEAGRIFWSPAHKIHDHLFVPYDDRYILKLAQDKDGVIVSNDTYRDLQLEDINSVNFIEERVLMYAFVRDRFILPEFQLGNNGPHVSSLLHKERLPSGVKCPFGQRCTYGKECKFDHGCANIV
;
A
#
# COMPACT_ATOMS: atom_id res chain seq x y z
N MET A 1 9.54 -57.13 -11.44
CA MET A 1 9.19 -55.79 -11.93
C MET A 1 8.57 -55.06 -10.75
N GLU A 2 9.39 -54.76 -9.76
CA GLU A 2 10.34 -53.62 -9.66
C GLU A 2 9.69 -52.62 -8.71
N ALA A 3 10.20 -52.64 -7.48
CA ALA A 3 9.98 -51.62 -6.49
C ALA A 3 10.70 -50.36 -6.96
N ILE A 4 9.97 -49.25 -7.06
CA ILE A 4 10.57 -47.94 -7.27
C ILE A 4 11.07 -47.49 -5.89
N GLU A 5 12.40 -47.37 -5.82
CA GLU A 5 13.17 -46.92 -4.65
C GLU A 5 12.69 -45.54 -4.17
N SER A 6 12.55 -45.43 -2.85
CA SER A 6 12.44 -44.17 -2.14
C SER A 6 13.71 -43.35 -2.39
N ALA A 7 13.56 -42.13 -2.91
CA ALA A 7 14.64 -41.16 -2.93
C ALA A 7 15.05 -40.85 -1.48
N GLU A 8 16.23 -41.31 -1.08
CA GLU A 8 16.86 -40.89 0.18
C GLU A 8 17.16 -39.39 0.09
N ALA A 9 16.64 -38.62 1.05
CA ALA A 9 17.03 -37.23 1.24
C ALA A 9 18.54 -37.20 1.49
N VAL A 10 19.29 -36.49 0.65
CA VAL A 10 20.72 -36.30 0.83
C VAL A 10 20.90 -35.40 2.05
N GLU A 11 21.34 -35.96 3.18
CA GLU A 11 21.77 -35.15 4.33
C GLU A 11 22.99 -34.33 3.91
N VAL A 12 22.76 -33.03 3.71
CA VAL A 12 23.83 -32.07 3.40
C VAL A 12 24.58 -31.74 4.69
N ASP A 13 25.92 -31.73 4.61
CA ASP A 13 26.80 -31.38 5.73
C ASP A 13 26.49 -29.95 6.24
N PRO A 14 26.12 -29.77 7.52
CA PRO A 14 25.84 -28.45 8.10
C PRO A 14 26.97 -27.43 7.92
N ALA A 15 28.24 -27.88 7.85
CA ALA A 15 29.38 -27.01 7.61
C ALA A 15 29.43 -26.51 6.15
N TYR A 16 29.03 -27.36 5.20
CA TYR A 16 28.90 -26.99 3.79
C TYR A 16 27.75 -25.99 3.59
N GLU A 17 26.62 -26.22 4.26
CA GLU A 17 25.47 -25.31 4.22
C GLU A 17 25.81 -23.92 4.79
N ALA A 18 26.50 -23.86 5.93
CA ALA A 18 26.98 -22.61 6.52
C ALA A 18 27.93 -21.84 5.57
N THR A 19 28.84 -22.56 4.91
CA THR A 19 29.80 -21.96 3.96
C THR A 19 29.09 -21.39 2.73
N MET A 20 28.11 -22.13 2.19
CA MET A 20 27.30 -21.68 1.05
C MET A 20 26.43 -20.47 1.43
N ARG A 21 25.85 -20.47 2.65
CA ARG A 21 25.12 -19.33 3.22
C ARG A 21 25.96 -18.05 3.20
N ASP A 22 27.19 -18.11 3.73
CA ASP A 22 28.07 -16.95 3.82
C ASP A 22 28.45 -16.42 2.42
N CYS A 23 28.66 -17.32 1.46
CA CYS A 23 28.98 -16.94 0.08
C CYS A 23 27.80 -16.27 -0.63
N VAL A 24 26.58 -16.78 -0.47
CA VAL A 24 25.38 -16.24 -1.10
C VAL A 24 25.06 -14.85 -0.54
N LEU A 25 25.11 -14.67 0.79
CA LEU A 25 24.87 -13.37 1.43
C LEU A 25 25.92 -12.33 1.03
N ALA A 26 27.21 -12.70 1.04
CA ALA A 26 28.28 -11.80 0.63
C ALA A 26 28.13 -11.33 -0.83
N TYR A 27 27.73 -12.25 -1.72
CA TYR A 27 27.56 -11.94 -3.13
C TYR A 27 26.29 -11.11 -3.40
N ALA A 28 25.18 -11.44 -2.74
CA ALA A 28 23.95 -10.68 -2.84
C ALA A 28 24.12 -9.25 -2.31
N GLY A 29 24.83 -9.06 -1.19
CA GLY A 29 25.15 -7.74 -0.65
C GLY A 29 26.00 -6.90 -1.61
N GLN A 30 26.99 -7.51 -2.28
CA GLN A 30 27.77 -6.81 -3.32
C GLN A 30 26.92 -6.39 -4.52
N ILE A 31 25.99 -7.23 -4.97
CA ILE A 31 25.12 -6.90 -6.09
C ILE A 31 24.13 -5.79 -5.71
N ALA A 32 23.53 -5.86 -4.51
CA ALA A 32 22.61 -4.84 -4.00
C ALA A 32 23.30 -3.47 -3.87
N GLN A 33 24.57 -3.44 -3.44
CA GLN A 33 25.35 -2.19 -3.38
C GLN A 33 25.61 -1.58 -4.77
N ASN A 34 25.69 -2.41 -5.82
CA ASN A 34 25.94 -1.98 -7.19
C ASN A 34 24.66 -1.67 -7.98
N LEU A 35 23.50 -2.14 -7.51
CA LEU A 35 22.20 -1.94 -8.14
C LEU A 35 21.28 -1.19 -7.17
N SER A 36 21.16 0.13 -7.35
CA SER A 36 20.43 1.01 -6.44
C SER A 36 18.93 0.70 -6.25
N ASP A 37 18.35 -0.15 -7.11
CA ASP A 37 16.93 -0.50 -7.14
C ASP A 37 16.66 -2.02 -6.93
N VAL A 38 17.66 -2.79 -6.51
CA VAL A 38 17.49 -4.24 -6.29
C VAL A 38 17.88 -4.60 -4.86
N ARG A 39 16.93 -5.15 -4.11
CA ARG A 39 17.19 -5.60 -2.74
C ARG A 39 18.01 -6.88 -2.77
N GLU A 40 18.88 -7.03 -1.77
CA GLU A 40 19.64 -8.26 -1.52
C GLU A 40 18.71 -9.49 -1.53
N GLU A 41 17.51 -9.36 -0.98
CA GLU A 41 16.52 -10.43 -0.91
C GLU A 41 15.99 -10.90 -2.26
N ASP A 42 15.75 -9.96 -3.19
CA ASP A 42 15.29 -10.29 -4.54
C ASP A 42 16.41 -10.98 -5.34
N ILE A 43 17.67 -10.67 -5.01
CA ILE A 43 18.86 -11.30 -5.57
C ILE A 43 19.06 -12.71 -5.01
N VAL A 44 18.94 -12.89 -3.69
CA VAL A 44 19.04 -14.22 -3.05
C VAL A 44 17.95 -15.15 -3.57
N LEU A 45 16.70 -14.68 -3.70
CA LEU A 45 15.61 -15.47 -4.27
C LEU A 45 15.88 -15.89 -5.72
N GLN A 46 16.46 -15.01 -6.55
CA GLN A 46 16.88 -15.37 -7.90
C GLN A 46 18.05 -16.36 -7.91
N PHE A 47 19.01 -16.22 -7.00
CA PHE A 47 20.10 -17.19 -6.85
C PHE A 47 19.60 -18.56 -6.41
N MET A 48 18.63 -18.62 -5.50
CA MET A 48 17.96 -19.87 -5.10
C MET A 48 17.32 -20.57 -6.30
N GLU A 49 16.59 -19.82 -7.13
CA GLU A 49 15.91 -20.34 -8.32
C GLU A 49 16.91 -20.78 -9.41
N LEU A 50 18.03 -20.06 -9.58
CA LEU A 50 19.07 -20.37 -10.58
C LEU A 50 19.98 -21.53 -10.18
N LEU A 51 20.31 -21.64 -8.90
CA LEU A 51 21.21 -22.68 -8.38
C LEU A 51 20.45 -23.97 -8.03
N GLY A 52 19.12 -23.96 -8.07
CA GLY A 52 18.29 -25.12 -7.71
C GLY A 52 18.46 -25.54 -6.25
N ILE A 53 18.85 -24.59 -5.38
CA ILE A 53 19.04 -24.86 -3.95
C ILE A 53 17.67 -24.75 -3.29
N GLU A 54 16.91 -25.85 -3.35
CA GLU A 54 15.64 -26.00 -2.60
C GLU A 54 15.86 -25.95 -1.08
N GLU A 55 17.10 -26.16 -0.61
CA GLU A 55 17.47 -26.34 0.80
C GLU A 55 17.74 -25.03 1.58
N LEU A 56 17.60 -23.84 0.98
CA LEU A 56 17.68 -22.56 1.72
C LEU A 56 16.35 -22.23 2.45
N GLU A 57 15.71 -23.24 3.03
CA GLU A 57 14.49 -23.12 3.84
C GLU A 57 14.68 -22.10 4.97
N TRP A 58 15.90 -22.04 5.55
CA TRP A 58 16.27 -21.07 6.58
C TRP A 58 16.16 -19.61 6.11
N TYR A 59 16.50 -19.31 4.85
CA TYR A 59 16.44 -17.93 4.32
C TYR A 59 15.00 -17.50 4.10
N LYS A 60 14.19 -18.40 3.53
CA LYS A 60 12.75 -18.20 3.38
C LYS A 60 12.07 -18.01 4.74
N THR A 61 12.45 -18.82 5.72
CA THR A 61 11.96 -18.73 7.11
C THR A 61 12.37 -17.40 7.75
N ARG A 62 13.63 -16.94 7.57
CA ARG A 62 14.12 -15.65 8.06
C ARG A 62 13.38 -14.47 7.41
N MET A 63 13.05 -14.56 6.13
CA MET A 63 12.21 -13.59 5.42
C MET A 63 10.77 -13.56 5.93
N GLU A 64 10.19 -14.72 6.21
CA GLU A 64 8.87 -14.82 6.81
C GLU A 64 8.85 -14.22 8.21
N TYR A 65 9.92 -14.42 9.00
CA TYR A 65 10.08 -13.83 10.32
C TYR A 65 10.36 -12.32 10.32
N GLU A 66 11.11 -11.79 9.35
CA GLU A 66 11.23 -10.34 9.16
C GLU A 66 9.86 -9.74 8.87
N CYS A 67 9.14 -10.32 7.90
CA CYS A 67 7.79 -9.89 7.55
C CYS A 67 6.83 -9.97 8.75
N PHE A 68 6.98 -11.00 9.57
CA PHE A 68 6.22 -11.18 10.80
C PHE A 68 6.53 -10.07 11.81
N ALA A 69 7.80 -9.82 12.13
CA ALA A 69 8.21 -8.73 13.03
C ALA A 69 7.69 -7.35 12.57
N VAL A 70 7.82 -7.05 11.28
CA VAL A 70 7.33 -5.79 10.68
C VAL A 70 5.81 -5.66 10.80
N ARG A 71 5.05 -6.75 10.67
CA ARG A 71 3.59 -6.72 10.89
C ARG A 71 3.20 -6.38 12.33
N PHE A 72 4.06 -6.69 13.29
CA PHE A 72 3.88 -6.30 14.70
C PHE A 72 4.43 -4.89 14.99
N GLY A 73 4.88 -4.13 14.00
CA GLY A 73 5.34 -2.75 14.19
C GLY A 73 6.79 -2.61 14.64
N PHE A 74 7.57 -3.69 14.56
CA PHE A 74 9.03 -3.64 14.74
C PHE A 74 9.72 -3.25 13.43
N THR A 75 10.87 -2.57 13.51
CA THR A 75 11.65 -2.24 12.33
C THR A 75 12.54 -3.41 11.91
N ARG A 76 13.00 -3.36 10.65
CA ARG A 76 14.02 -4.28 10.16
C ARG A 76 15.29 -4.24 11.01
N GLU A 77 15.70 -3.06 11.47
CA GLU A 77 16.90 -2.91 12.30
C GLU A 77 16.76 -3.63 13.65
N GLU A 78 15.57 -3.56 14.25
CA GLU A 78 15.23 -4.28 15.48
C GLU A 78 15.18 -5.78 15.26
N PHE A 79 14.58 -6.22 14.16
CA PHE A 79 14.62 -7.63 13.73
C PHE A 79 16.05 -8.13 13.55
N LEU A 80 16.88 -7.40 12.79
CA LEU A 80 18.27 -7.78 12.53
C LEU A 80 19.09 -7.83 13.82
N TYR A 81 18.83 -6.94 14.78
CA TYR A 81 19.45 -6.99 16.10
C TYR A 81 19.14 -8.30 16.84
N CYS A 82 17.86 -8.69 16.89
CA CYS A 82 17.45 -9.95 17.53
C CYS A 82 18.02 -11.18 16.80
N MET A 83 18.06 -11.14 15.46
CA MET A 83 18.65 -12.23 14.69
C MET A 83 20.16 -12.36 14.90
N GLN A 84 20.89 -11.23 15.00
CA GLN A 84 22.31 -11.26 15.31
C GLN A 84 22.57 -11.86 16.69
N LYS A 85 21.74 -11.50 17.69
CA LYS A 85 21.79 -12.12 19.01
C LYS A 85 21.55 -13.64 18.97
N ALA A 86 20.58 -14.09 18.16
CA ALA A 86 20.32 -15.52 17.98
C ALA A 86 21.50 -16.25 17.35
N ASP A 87 22.10 -15.65 16.32
CA ASP A 87 23.28 -16.16 15.62
C ASP A 87 24.48 -16.25 16.61
N ASP A 88 24.68 -15.24 17.48
CA ASP A 88 25.75 -15.22 18.51
C ASP A 88 25.53 -16.25 19.63
N GLU A 89 24.27 -16.50 20.01
CA GLU A 89 23.89 -17.44 21.08
C GLU A 89 23.69 -18.88 20.57
N GLY A 90 23.70 -19.08 19.24
CA GLY A 90 23.45 -20.38 18.61
C GLY A 90 22.03 -20.89 18.85
N VAL A 91 21.04 -19.98 18.93
CA VAL A 91 19.64 -20.30 19.22
C VAL A 91 18.88 -20.54 17.93
N ASP A 92 18.09 -21.62 17.90
CA ASP A 92 17.13 -21.84 16.83
C ASP A 92 15.92 -20.91 17.01
N VAL A 93 15.62 -20.11 15.97
CA VAL A 93 14.65 -19.02 16.05
C VAL A 93 13.27 -19.52 15.63
N ASP A 94 12.34 -19.52 16.58
CA ASP A 94 10.92 -19.62 16.31
C ASP A 94 10.19 -18.27 16.48
N ALA A 95 8.92 -18.23 16.10
CA ALA A 95 8.10 -17.03 16.17
C ALA A 95 7.90 -16.49 17.59
N ASP A 96 7.80 -17.38 18.58
CA ASP A 96 7.53 -17.02 19.97
C ASP A 96 8.80 -16.42 20.60
N TRP A 97 9.94 -17.06 20.39
CA TRP A 97 11.25 -16.54 20.79
C TRP A 97 11.52 -15.18 20.18
N LEU A 98 11.29 -15.03 18.87
CA LEU A 98 11.53 -13.76 18.17
C LEU A 98 10.65 -12.64 18.75
N LEU A 99 9.37 -12.90 18.99
CA LEU A 99 8.47 -11.92 19.60
C LEU A 99 8.89 -11.55 21.01
N GLU A 100 9.28 -12.53 21.83
CA GLU A 100 9.77 -12.28 23.18
C GLU A 100 11.00 -11.38 23.15
N GLN A 101 12.00 -11.69 22.32
CA GLN A 101 13.20 -10.85 22.19
C GLN A 101 12.91 -9.45 21.67
N LEU A 102 12.03 -9.32 20.68
CA LEU A 102 11.63 -8.01 20.14
C LEU A 102 10.86 -7.18 21.17
N CYS A 103 9.95 -7.80 21.91
CA CYS A 103 9.19 -7.12 22.96
C CYS A 103 10.08 -6.68 24.11
N ASP A 104 11.01 -7.53 24.54
CA ASP A 104 11.92 -7.24 25.64
C ASP A 104 12.91 -6.13 25.29
N ALA A 105 13.46 -6.16 24.08
CA ALA A 105 14.45 -5.18 23.65
C ALA A 105 13.83 -3.86 23.15
N PHE A 106 12.68 -3.92 22.46
CA PHE A 106 12.14 -2.80 21.69
C PHE A 106 10.64 -2.54 21.88
N GLY A 107 9.98 -3.23 22.83
CA GLY A 107 8.54 -3.11 23.02
C GLY A 107 8.06 -1.70 23.34
N GLU A 108 8.80 -0.94 24.15
CA GLU A 108 8.47 0.46 24.44
C GLU A 108 8.66 1.36 23.20
N ASN A 109 9.75 1.18 22.45
CA ASN A 109 9.99 1.91 21.19
C ASN A 109 8.88 1.65 20.17
N MET A 110 8.48 0.40 20.01
CA MET A 110 7.36 0.00 19.15
C MET A 110 6.06 0.69 19.57
N ARG A 111 5.71 0.67 20.87
CA ARG A 111 4.49 1.31 21.41
C ARG A 111 4.49 2.81 21.20
N ASP A 112 5.62 3.47 21.46
CA ASP A 112 5.76 4.92 21.26
C ASP A 112 5.61 5.31 19.80
N ARG A 113 6.23 4.56 18.86
CA ARG A 113 6.04 4.77 17.43
C ARG A 113 4.57 4.64 17.03
N THR A 114 3.92 3.53 17.40
CA THR A 114 2.50 3.30 17.06
C THR A 114 1.59 4.38 17.65
N ARG A 115 1.89 4.86 18.86
CA ARG A 115 1.14 5.95 19.49
C ARG A 115 1.32 7.27 18.74
N LEU A 116 2.54 7.62 18.36
CA LEU A 116 2.85 8.84 17.61
C LEU A 116 2.21 8.82 16.22
N GLU A 117 2.29 7.70 15.50
CA GLU A 117 1.65 7.50 14.20
C GLU A 117 0.12 7.65 14.28
N SER A 118 -0.49 7.06 15.31
CA SER A 118 -1.94 7.18 15.55
C SER A 118 -2.36 8.61 15.86
N GLN A 119 -1.58 9.33 16.69
CA GLN A 119 -1.84 10.73 17.04
C GLN A 119 -1.70 11.65 15.83
N GLU A 120 -0.66 11.47 15.02
CA GLU A 120 -0.46 12.26 13.81
C GLU A 120 -1.56 11.97 12.78
N THR A 121 -1.93 10.70 12.59
CA THR A 121 -3.03 10.32 11.70
C THR A 121 -4.34 10.99 12.15
N HIS A 122 -4.67 10.92 13.43
CA HIS A 122 -5.87 11.58 13.97
C HIS A 122 -5.83 13.10 13.74
N ARG A 123 -4.70 13.74 14.02
CA ARG A 123 -4.50 15.18 13.81
C ARG A 123 -4.67 15.59 12.35
N LEU A 124 -4.14 14.80 11.41
CA LEU A 124 -4.28 15.07 9.98
C LEU A 124 -5.71 14.86 9.48
N LEU A 125 -6.44 13.87 10.03
CA LEU A 125 -7.86 13.67 9.75
C LEU A 125 -8.72 14.81 10.33
N GLU A 126 -8.42 15.27 11.54
CA GLU A 126 -9.03 16.47 12.13
C GLU A 126 -8.75 17.71 11.29
N PHE A 127 -7.53 17.86 10.77
CA PHE A 127 -7.20 18.94 9.85
C PHE A 127 -8.07 18.86 8.59
N ASN A 128 -8.18 17.68 7.97
CA ASN A 128 -9.11 17.47 6.86
C ASN A 128 -10.54 17.90 7.20
N PHE A 129 -11.04 17.54 8.38
CA PHE A 129 -12.38 17.90 8.84
C PHE A 129 -12.55 19.42 9.08
N GLN A 130 -11.60 20.05 9.78
CA GLN A 130 -11.58 21.50 10.01
C GLN A 130 -11.49 22.28 8.71
N LEU A 131 -10.79 21.70 7.73
CA LEU A 131 -10.81 22.23 6.41
C LEU A 131 -12.18 21.97 5.77
N GLY A 132 -12.78 20.81 5.98
CA GLY A 132 -14.00 20.32 5.31
C GLY A 132 -13.66 19.61 4.00
N LEU A 133 -12.43 19.11 3.89
CA LEU A 133 -11.99 18.29 2.77
C LEU A 133 -12.72 16.96 2.84
N ARG A 134 -13.27 16.51 1.71
CA ARG A 134 -13.85 15.18 1.62
C ARG A 134 -12.75 14.13 1.63
N SER A 135 -13.10 12.97 2.17
CA SER A 135 -12.29 11.76 2.04
C SER A 135 -12.23 11.36 0.56
N VAL A 136 -11.06 10.89 0.13
CA VAL A 136 -10.82 10.45 -1.24
C VAL A 136 -10.64 8.94 -1.22
N ILE A 137 -11.57 8.20 -1.82
CA ILE A 137 -11.50 6.75 -1.94
C ILE A 137 -11.01 6.41 -3.34
N ILE A 138 -9.83 5.83 -3.44
CA ILE A 138 -9.21 5.45 -4.70
C ILE A 138 -9.54 3.99 -4.99
N ASP A 139 -10.12 3.75 -6.16
CA ASP A 139 -10.23 2.41 -6.74
C ASP A 139 -8.83 1.94 -7.16
N GLY A 140 -8.20 1.15 -6.29
CA GLY A 140 -6.79 0.84 -6.40
C GLY A 140 -6.45 0.03 -7.65
N LEU A 141 -7.31 -0.91 -8.04
CA LEU A 141 -7.06 -1.71 -9.25
C LEU A 141 -7.33 -0.92 -10.52
N ASN A 142 -8.34 -0.07 -10.53
CA ASN A 142 -8.61 0.80 -11.68
C ASN A 142 -7.40 1.71 -11.96
N VAL A 143 -6.90 2.41 -10.93
CA VAL A 143 -5.74 3.31 -11.05
C VAL A 143 -4.44 2.55 -11.31
N ALA A 144 -4.17 1.43 -10.62
CA ALA A 144 -2.93 0.68 -10.85
C ALA A 144 -2.84 0.09 -12.27
N ARG A 145 -3.98 -0.16 -12.92
CA ARG A 145 -4.05 -0.74 -14.27
C ARG A 145 -4.07 0.31 -15.39
N SER A 146 -4.36 1.58 -15.10
CA SER A 146 -4.44 2.64 -16.13
C SER A 146 -3.10 2.94 -16.82
N CYS A 147 -1.98 2.72 -16.13
CA CYS A 147 -0.62 2.89 -16.66
C CYS A 147 0.09 1.57 -16.97
N GLY A 148 -0.61 0.43 -16.81
CA GLY A 148 -0.03 -0.91 -16.92
C GLY A 148 -0.44 -1.64 -18.20
N THR A 149 0.24 -2.76 -18.46
CA THR A 149 -0.32 -3.77 -19.37
C THR A 149 -1.50 -4.48 -18.69
N LYS A 150 -2.37 -5.15 -19.46
CA LYS A 150 -3.50 -5.94 -18.91
C LYS A 150 -3.08 -6.98 -17.86
N ARG A 151 -1.79 -7.34 -17.78
CA ARG A 151 -1.23 -8.34 -16.85
C ARG A 151 -0.32 -7.75 -15.78
N SER A 152 -0.34 -6.44 -15.56
CA SER A 152 0.49 -5.78 -14.54
C SER A 152 -0.27 -4.69 -13.79
N VAL A 153 -0.07 -4.62 -12.48
CA VAL A 153 -0.53 -3.51 -11.64
C VAL A 153 0.66 -2.64 -11.26
N ASN A 154 0.59 -1.34 -11.56
CA ASN A 154 1.68 -0.39 -11.37
C ASN A 154 1.44 0.46 -10.12
N MET A 155 2.21 0.21 -9.07
CA MET A 155 2.10 0.92 -7.79
C MET A 155 2.57 2.37 -7.90
N LYS A 156 3.42 2.71 -8.88
CA LYS A 156 3.81 4.11 -9.15
C LYS A 156 2.59 4.94 -9.54
N ALA A 157 1.64 4.38 -10.30
CA ALA A 157 0.42 5.08 -10.67
C ALA A 157 -0.44 5.41 -9.43
N LEU A 158 -0.55 4.47 -8.50
CA LEU A 158 -1.21 4.70 -7.21
C LEU A 158 -0.52 5.79 -6.40
N LYS A 159 0.81 5.73 -6.29
CA LYS A 159 1.56 6.77 -5.59
C LYS A 159 1.34 8.14 -6.21
N THR A 160 1.43 8.27 -7.55
CA THR A 160 1.18 9.55 -8.23
C THR A 160 -0.24 10.06 -7.97
N CYS A 161 -1.23 9.17 -7.93
CA CYS A 161 -2.61 9.55 -7.61
C CYS A 161 -2.74 10.02 -6.15
N VAL A 162 -2.13 9.30 -5.19
CA VAL A 162 -2.11 9.71 -3.78
C VAL A 162 -1.39 11.05 -3.61
N ASP A 163 -0.21 11.21 -4.20
CA ASP A 163 0.59 12.44 -4.17
C ASP A 163 -0.23 13.63 -4.69
N TYR A 164 -1.00 13.44 -5.77
CA TYR A 164 -1.86 14.50 -6.31
C TYR A 164 -2.82 15.08 -5.26
N PHE A 165 -3.46 14.23 -4.44
CA PHE A 165 -4.40 14.67 -3.41
C PHE A 165 -3.69 15.16 -2.14
N THR A 166 -2.61 14.50 -1.72
CA THR A 166 -1.86 14.90 -0.51
C THR A 166 -1.15 16.24 -0.68
N GLU A 167 -0.60 16.53 -1.87
CA GLU A 167 -0.04 17.85 -2.23
C GLU A 167 -1.09 18.97 -2.18
N ARG A 168 -2.38 18.62 -2.30
CA ARG A 168 -3.53 19.52 -2.16
C ARG A 168 -4.09 19.57 -0.74
N GLY A 169 -3.42 18.91 0.20
CA GLY A 169 -3.77 18.90 1.61
C GLY A 169 -4.81 17.86 2.01
N HIS A 170 -5.18 16.92 1.14
CA HIS A 170 -6.03 15.80 1.55
C HIS A 170 -5.20 14.75 2.28
N HIS A 171 -5.51 14.55 3.57
CA HIS A 171 -4.88 13.53 4.38
C HIS A 171 -5.73 12.27 4.59
N ASP A 172 -7.04 12.32 4.36
CA ASP A 172 -7.93 11.15 4.32
C ASP A 172 -8.06 10.63 2.89
N VAL A 173 -6.99 10.00 2.41
CA VAL A 173 -6.90 9.37 1.08
C VAL A 173 -6.69 7.88 1.30
N LEU A 174 -7.66 7.08 0.89
CA LEU A 174 -7.69 5.62 1.10
C LEU A 174 -7.74 4.91 -0.24
N ILE A 175 -6.83 3.98 -0.46
CA ILE A 175 -6.80 3.08 -1.61
C ILE A 175 -7.50 1.79 -1.20
N VAL A 176 -8.47 1.34 -1.99
CA VAL A 176 -9.05 0.01 -1.80
C VAL A 176 -8.34 -0.99 -2.72
N LEU A 177 -7.80 -2.06 -2.15
CA LEU A 177 -7.17 -3.17 -2.86
C LEU A 177 -7.57 -4.53 -2.24
N PRO A 178 -7.67 -5.61 -3.03
CA PRO A 178 -7.87 -6.95 -2.48
C PRO A 178 -6.76 -7.42 -1.56
N SER A 179 -7.14 -8.05 -0.45
CA SER A 179 -6.17 -8.59 0.52
C SER A 179 -5.25 -9.67 -0.06
N TYR A 180 -5.62 -10.33 -1.17
CA TYR A 180 -4.74 -11.32 -1.80
C TYR A 180 -3.45 -10.71 -2.39
N TYR A 181 -3.42 -9.40 -2.63
CA TYR A 181 -2.19 -8.69 -3.01
C TYR A 181 -1.20 -8.53 -1.84
N LYS A 182 -1.58 -8.85 -0.59
CA LYS A 182 -0.67 -8.86 0.56
C LYS A 182 0.34 -10.01 0.55
N VAL A 183 -0.05 -11.17 0.02
CA VAL A 183 0.61 -12.46 0.32
C VAL A 183 1.48 -12.95 -0.85
N LEU A 184 1.56 -12.20 -1.95
CA LEU A 184 2.11 -12.74 -3.18
C LEU A 184 3.46 -12.12 -3.59
N PRO A 185 4.52 -12.97 -3.59
CA PRO A 185 5.80 -12.83 -4.25
C PRO A 185 5.95 -11.64 -5.15
N THR A 186 5.43 -11.87 -6.36
CA THR A 186 5.68 -11.13 -7.59
C THR A 186 4.42 -11.08 -8.48
N PHE A 187 3.38 -11.85 -8.16
CA PHE A 187 2.19 -12.04 -8.99
C PHE A 187 0.90 -12.04 -8.16
N GLY A 188 -0.03 -11.12 -8.41
CA GLY A 188 -1.42 -11.19 -7.92
C GLY A 188 -2.21 -12.35 -8.51
N ALA A 189 -3.46 -12.52 -8.07
CA ALA A 189 -4.37 -13.57 -8.57
C ALA A 189 -4.37 -13.64 -10.11
N GLY A 190 -4.20 -14.84 -10.66
CA GLY A 190 -4.15 -15.08 -12.11
C GLY A 190 -2.82 -14.71 -12.79
N GLY A 191 -1.72 -14.56 -12.05
CA GLY A 191 -0.39 -14.29 -12.64
C GLY A 191 -0.15 -12.80 -12.96
N CYS A 192 -0.88 -11.90 -12.30
CA CYS A 192 -0.77 -10.46 -12.54
C CYS A 192 0.49 -9.86 -11.89
N ARG A 193 1.45 -9.37 -12.65
CA ARG A 193 2.72 -8.87 -12.09
C ARG A 193 2.52 -7.57 -11.28
N ILE A 194 3.03 -7.53 -10.05
CA ILE A 194 3.08 -6.30 -9.24
C ILE A 194 4.37 -5.55 -9.57
N VAL A 195 4.26 -4.28 -10.00
CA VAL A 195 5.39 -3.40 -10.28
C VAL A 195 5.46 -2.31 -9.23
N GLY A 196 6.61 -2.19 -8.56
CA GLY A 196 6.83 -1.23 -7.47
C GLY A 196 6.33 -1.73 -6.11
N LYS A 197 6.77 -2.91 -5.67
CA LYS A 197 6.30 -3.54 -4.41
C LYS A 197 6.68 -2.70 -3.19
N GLU A 198 7.84 -2.08 -3.22
CA GLU A 198 8.33 -1.14 -2.22
C GLU A 198 7.39 0.06 -2.07
N ILE A 199 6.74 0.49 -3.16
CA ILE A 199 5.72 1.55 -3.12
C ILE A 199 4.44 1.03 -2.45
N LEU A 200 4.02 -0.20 -2.78
CA LEU A 200 2.85 -0.83 -2.13
C LEU A 200 3.06 -0.95 -0.62
N GLN A 201 4.24 -1.41 -0.20
CA GLN A 201 4.61 -1.52 1.20
C GLN A 201 4.57 -0.16 1.90
N LYS A 202 5.20 0.87 1.33
CA LYS A 202 5.18 2.24 1.90
C LYS A 202 3.77 2.82 2.01
N LEU A 203 2.92 2.56 1.02
CA LEU A 203 1.51 2.98 1.06
C LEU A 203 0.73 2.24 2.15
N ASN A 204 1.00 0.95 2.34
CA ASN A 204 0.41 0.15 3.41
C ASN A 204 0.84 0.62 4.81
N GLU A 205 2.16 0.80 5.01
CA GLU A 205 2.76 1.30 6.26
C GLU A 205 2.25 2.70 6.61
N ALA A 206 2.03 3.56 5.61
CA ALA A 206 1.43 4.88 5.79
C ALA A 206 -0.10 4.83 6.09
N GLY A 207 -0.68 3.65 6.29
CA GLY A 207 -2.10 3.47 6.59
C GLY A 207 -3.04 3.88 5.45
N ARG A 208 -2.54 3.94 4.21
CA ARG A 208 -3.31 4.41 3.04
C ARG A 208 -4.14 3.33 2.38
N ILE A 209 -3.90 2.05 2.70
CA ILE A 209 -4.54 0.94 2.00
C ILE A 209 -5.60 0.29 2.89
N PHE A 210 -6.84 0.33 2.43
CA PHE A 210 -7.88 -0.55 2.90
C PHE A 210 -7.85 -1.85 2.10
N TRP A 211 -7.62 -2.95 2.80
CA TRP A 211 -7.61 -4.27 2.20
C TRP A 211 -9.01 -4.85 2.21
N SER A 212 -9.67 -4.90 1.04
CA SER A 212 -10.94 -5.60 0.92
C SER A 212 -10.72 -7.09 1.22
N PRO A 213 -11.56 -7.71 2.06
CA PRO A 213 -11.42 -9.11 2.41
C PRO A 213 -11.46 -9.99 1.16
N ALA A 214 -10.49 -10.87 1.00
CA ALA A 214 -10.52 -12.01 0.09
C ALA A 214 -10.25 -13.28 0.89
N HIS A 215 -10.95 -14.36 0.57
CA HIS A 215 -10.88 -15.62 1.30
C HIS A 215 -10.50 -16.77 0.38
N LYS A 216 -9.62 -17.66 0.86
CA LYS A 216 -9.29 -18.91 0.15
C LYS A 216 -10.12 -20.04 0.77
N ILE A 217 -10.99 -20.66 -0.01
CA ILE A 217 -11.84 -21.78 0.42
C ILE A 217 -11.54 -22.96 -0.52
N HIS A 218 -11.09 -24.10 0.03
CA HIS A 218 -10.70 -25.30 -0.73
C HIS A 218 -9.77 -25.01 -1.91
N ASP A 219 -8.68 -24.29 -1.67
CA ASP A 219 -7.73 -23.82 -2.68
C ASP A 219 -8.24 -22.86 -3.78
N HIS A 220 -9.51 -22.50 -3.73
CA HIS A 220 -10.09 -21.49 -4.60
C HIS A 220 -10.11 -20.13 -3.91
N LEU A 221 -9.64 -19.11 -4.62
CA LEU A 221 -9.68 -17.73 -4.14
C LEU A 221 -11.07 -17.14 -4.42
N PHE A 222 -11.80 -16.84 -3.35
CA PHE A 222 -13.02 -16.07 -3.36
C PHE A 222 -12.69 -14.60 -3.12
N VAL A 223 -12.84 -13.80 -4.16
CA VAL A 223 -12.64 -12.35 -4.12
C VAL A 223 -14.02 -11.70 -4.18
N PRO A 224 -14.54 -11.18 -3.06
CA PRO A 224 -15.68 -10.28 -3.09
C PRO A 224 -15.40 -9.11 -4.03
N TYR A 225 -16.44 -8.63 -4.71
CA TYR A 225 -16.33 -7.43 -5.54
C TYR A 225 -15.87 -6.23 -4.71
N ASP A 226 -14.67 -5.72 -4.99
CA ASP A 226 -14.10 -4.55 -4.31
C ASP A 226 -15.00 -3.31 -4.44
N ASP A 227 -15.72 -3.21 -5.56
CA ASP A 227 -16.60 -2.11 -5.91
C ASP A 227 -17.63 -1.82 -4.80
N ARG A 228 -18.17 -2.87 -4.14
CA ARG A 228 -19.10 -2.69 -3.01
C ARG A 228 -18.42 -2.03 -1.81
N TYR A 229 -17.18 -2.42 -1.51
CA TYR A 229 -16.41 -1.80 -0.43
C TYR A 229 -16.04 -0.36 -0.78
N ILE A 230 -15.64 -0.09 -2.02
CA ILE A 230 -15.32 1.25 -2.51
C ILE A 230 -16.53 2.18 -2.35
N LEU A 231 -17.68 1.76 -2.88
CA LEU A 231 -18.91 2.55 -2.84
C LEU A 231 -19.37 2.79 -1.40
N LYS A 232 -19.42 1.72 -0.59
CA LYS A 232 -19.88 1.81 0.80
C LYS A 232 -18.96 2.70 1.65
N LEU A 233 -17.64 2.55 1.51
CA LEU A 233 -16.67 3.35 2.23
C LEU A 233 -16.77 4.84 1.86
N ALA A 234 -16.96 5.14 0.57
CA ALA A 234 -17.13 6.51 0.10
C ALA A 234 -18.44 7.12 0.62
N GLN A 235 -19.54 6.37 0.62
CA GLN A 235 -20.82 6.80 1.17
C GLN A 235 -20.72 7.07 2.68
N ASP A 236 -20.15 6.14 3.44
CA ASP A 236 -20.05 6.25 4.91
C ASP A 236 -19.17 7.44 5.36
N LYS A 237 -18.15 7.78 4.56
CA LYS A 237 -17.28 8.95 4.81
C LYS A 237 -17.81 10.26 4.21
N ASP A 238 -18.90 10.21 3.44
CA ASP A 238 -19.38 11.33 2.61
C ASP A 238 -18.23 11.87 1.73
N GLY A 239 -17.51 10.93 1.12
CA GLY A 239 -16.31 11.14 0.31
C GLY A 239 -16.58 11.22 -1.19
N VAL A 240 -15.49 11.16 -1.96
CA VAL A 240 -15.48 11.00 -3.42
C VAL A 240 -14.76 9.71 -3.79
N ILE A 241 -15.07 9.16 -4.96
CA ILE A 241 -14.41 7.98 -5.53
C ILE A 241 -13.53 8.43 -6.69
N VAL A 242 -12.31 7.92 -6.79
CA VAL A 242 -11.44 8.12 -7.96
C VAL A 242 -11.39 6.82 -8.74
N SER A 243 -12.11 6.78 -9.86
CA SER A 243 -12.18 5.63 -10.76
C SER A 243 -12.64 6.04 -12.15
N ASN A 244 -12.23 5.30 -13.16
CA ASN A 244 -12.82 5.36 -14.51
C ASN A 244 -13.89 4.28 -14.73
N ASP A 245 -14.16 3.44 -13.72
CA ASP A 245 -15.32 2.55 -13.76
C ASP A 245 -16.61 3.34 -13.52
N THR A 246 -17.69 2.84 -14.10
CA THR A 246 -19.05 3.37 -13.93
C THR A 246 -19.84 2.58 -12.90
N TYR A 247 -19.36 1.43 -12.41
CA TYR A 247 -20.04 0.62 -11.39
C TYR A 247 -21.49 0.25 -11.80
N ARG A 248 -21.68 -0.12 -13.06
CA ARG A 248 -23.01 -0.32 -13.67
C ARG A 248 -23.85 -1.37 -12.93
N ASP A 249 -23.22 -2.42 -12.45
CA ASP A 249 -23.86 -3.46 -11.65
C ASP A 249 -24.39 -2.88 -10.32
N LEU A 250 -23.60 -2.08 -9.61
CA LEU A 250 -24.03 -1.44 -8.36
C LEU A 250 -25.14 -0.40 -8.58
N GLN A 251 -25.13 0.29 -9.72
CA GLN A 251 -26.22 1.18 -10.12
C GLN A 251 -27.56 0.45 -10.32
N LEU A 252 -27.53 -0.83 -10.67
CA LEU A 252 -28.74 -1.64 -10.82
C LEU A 252 -29.27 -2.19 -9.48
N GLU A 253 -28.45 -2.20 -8.43
CA GLU A 253 -28.82 -2.75 -7.11
C GLU A 253 -29.64 -1.76 -6.27
N ASP A 254 -29.29 -0.46 -6.25
CA ASP A 254 -30.00 0.56 -5.46
C ASP A 254 -29.95 1.95 -6.12
N ILE A 255 -31.06 2.70 -6.04
CA ILE A 255 -31.18 4.05 -6.61
C ILE A 255 -30.29 5.07 -5.90
N ASN A 256 -30.02 4.91 -4.60
CA ASN A 256 -29.12 5.83 -3.88
C ASN A 256 -27.67 5.69 -4.37
N SER A 257 -27.29 4.48 -4.79
CA SER A 257 -25.99 4.22 -5.41
C SER A 257 -25.85 4.96 -6.74
N VAL A 258 -26.92 5.04 -7.55
CA VAL A 258 -26.93 5.79 -8.81
C VAL A 258 -26.57 7.25 -8.58
N ASN A 259 -27.34 7.95 -7.73
CA ASN A 259 -27.10 9.37 -7.46
C ASN A 259 -25.70 9.62 -6.88
N PHE A 260 -25.26 8.75 -5.96
CA PHE A 260 -23.93 8.88 -5.39
C PHE A 260 -22.83 8.70 -6.45
N ILE A 261 -22.93 7.68 -7.30
CA ILE A 261 -21.97 7.40 -8.36
C ILE A 261 -21.91 8.57 -9.34
N GLU A 262 -23.07 9.04 -9.80
CA GLU A 262 -23.17 10.15 -10.75
C GLU A 262 -22.58 11.45 -10.20
N GLU A 263 -22.70 11.72 -8.89
CA GLU A 263 -22.23 12.97 -8.31
C GLU A 263 -20.86 12.92 -7.64
N ARG A 264 -20.33 11.72 -7.32
CA ARG A 264 -19.14 11.55 -6.46
C ARG A 264 -18.02 10.73 -7.09
N VAL A 265 -18.20 10.12 -8.25
CA VAL A 265 -17.11 9.49 -9.00
C VAL A 265 -16.36 10.54 -9.81
N LEU A 266 -15.04 10.59 -9.62
CA LEU A 266 -14.12 11.46 -10.31
C LEU A 266 -13.28 10.62 -11.28
N MET A 267 -13.51 10.84 -12.57
CA MET A 267 -12.74 10.24 -13.65
C MET A 267 -11.38 10.93 -13.80
N TYR A 268 -10.41 10.20 -14.31
CA TYR A 268 -9.04 10.68 -14.45
C TYR A 268 -8.39 10.19 -15.74
N ALA A 269 -7.32 10.85 -16.13
CA ALA A 269 -6.46 10.43 -17.22
C ALA A 269 -5.00 10.32 -16.74
N PHE A 270 -4.26 9.39 -17.33
CA PHE A 270 -2.81 9.39 -17.26
C PHE A 270 -2.22 9.76 -18.61
N VAL A 271 -1.37 10.77 -18.61
CA VAL A 271 -0.56 11.14 -19.77
C VAL A 271 0.89 10.88 -19.41
N ARG A 272 1.43 9.75 -19.90
CA ARG A 272 2.70 9.19 -19.44
C ARG A 272 2.62 8.95 -17.91
N ASP A 273 3.51 9.56 -17.15
CA ASP A 273 3.60 9.42 -15.69
C ASP A 273 2.80 10.48 -14.91
N ARG A 274 2.00 11.31 -15.61
CA ARG A 274 1.24 12.40 -14.98
C ARG A 274 -0.22 12.01 -14.80
N PHE A 275 -0.70 12.08 -13.57
CA PHE A 275 -2.12 12.00 -13.22
C PHE A 275 -2.79 13.34 -13.52
N ILE A 276 -3.90 13.29 -14.26
CA ILE A 276 -4.70 14.46 -14.63
C ILE A 276 -6.13 14.20 -14.19
N LEU A 277 -6.67 15.12 -13.39
CA LEU A 277 -8.07 15.16 -13.01
C LEU A 277 -8.75 16.33 -13.76
N PRO A 278 -9.71 16.05 -14.66
CA PRO A 278 -10.48 17.08 -15.33
C PRO A 278 -11.13 18.07 -14.34
N GLU A 279 -11.09 19.36 -14.69
CA GLU A 279 -11.65 20.44 -13.87
C GLU A 279 -13.18 20.30 -13.69
N PHE A 280 -13.87 19.81 -14.72
CA PHE A 280 -15.33 19.64 -14.73
C PHE A 280 -15.69 18.17 -14.99
N GLN A 281 -16.02 17.45 -13.92
CA GLN A 281 -16.30 16.01 -13.97
C GLN A 281 -17.69 15.69 -14.53
N LEU A 282 -18.66 16.58 -14.31
CA LEU A 282 -20.07 16.40 -14.69
C LEU A 282 -20.44 17.23 -15.93
N GLY A 283 -19.46 17.48 -16.80
CA GLY A 283 -19.59 18.34 -17.99
C GLY A 283 -19.47 19.83 -17.67
N ASN A 284 -19.47 20.67 -18.73
CA ASN A 284 -19.14 22.10 -18.65
C ASN A 284 -20.03 22.94 -17.71
N ASN A 285 -21.25 22.47 -17.42
CA ASN A 285 -22.18 23.14 -16.51
C ASN A 285 -22.17 22.53 -15.10
N GLY A 286 -21.36 21.49 -14.88
CA GLY A 286 -21.21 20.83 -13.58
C GLY A 286 -20.37 21.66 -12.60
N PRO A 287 -20.39 21.29 -11.31
CA PRO A 287 -19.51 21.88 -10.33
C PRO A 287 -18.04 21.64 -10.69
N HIS A 288 -17.18 22.62 -10.38
CA HIS A 288 -15.75 22.42 -10.48
C HIS A 288 -15.30 21.32 -9.50
N VAL A 289 -14.28 20.56 -9.87
CA VAL A 289 -13.79 19.43 -9.07
C VAL A 289 -13.35 19.84 -7.67
N SER A 290 -12.86 21.08 -7.50
CA SER A 290 -12.56 21.64 -6.18
C SER A 290 -13.79 21.67 -5.27
N SER A 291 -14.97 21.94 -5.80
CA SER A 291 -16.21 21.95 -5.02
C SER A 291 -16.62 20.52 -4.65
N LEU A 292 -16.43 19.56 -5.55
CA LEU A 292 -16.68 18.15 -5.28
C LEU A 292 -15.75 17.59 -4.21
N LEU A 293 -14.51 18.08 -4.11
CA LEU A 293 -13.52 17.68 -3.10
C LEU A 293 -13.76 18.29 -1.71
N HIS A 294 -14.79 19.12 -1.57
CA HIS A 294 -15.12 19.79 -0.33
C HIS A 294 -16.54 19.47 0.14
N LYS A 295 -16.72 19.35 1.45
CA LYS A 295 -18.05 19.39 2.08
C LYS A 295 -18.58 20.83 1.97
N GLU A 296 -19.90 20.99 1.84
CA GLU A 296 -20.51 22.31 1.72
C GLU A 296 -20.04 23.25 2.84
N ARG A 297 -19.86 24.53 2.47
CA ARG A 297 -19.01 25.53 3.13
C ARG A 297 -19.13 25.54 4.67
N LEU A 298 -17.98 25.46 5.34
CA LEU A 298 -17.82 26.05 6.67
C LEU A 298 -18.06 27.59 6.58
N PRO A 299 -18.57 28.23 7.64
CA PRO A 299 -18.95 29.64 7.61
C PRO A 299 -17.79 30.56 7.20
N SER A 300 -18.10 31.60 6.42
CA SER A 300 -17.18 32.67 6.05
C SER A 300 -16.42 33.22 7.27
N GLY A 301 -15.08 33.26 7.22
CA GLY A 301 -14.23 33.83 8.28
C GLY A 301 -13.01 32.98 8.71
N VAL A 302 -12.92 31.72 8.28
CA VAL A 302 -11.74 30.88 8.52
C VAL A 302 -10.68 31.18 7.45
N LYS A 303 -9.51 31.69 7.86
CA LYS A 303 -8.39 31.97 6.96
C LYS A 303 -7.85 30.68 6.33
N CYS A 304 -7.48 30.74 5.06
CA CYS A 304 -6.92 29.58 4.37
C CYS A 304 -5.62 29.11 5.04
N PRO A 305 -5.52 27.81 5.42
CA PRO A 305 -4.30 27.27 6.02
C PRO A 305 -3.11 27.26 5.04
N PHE A 306 -3.39 27.22 3.73
CA PHE A 306 -2.37 27.20 2.68
C PHE A 306 -1.93 28.62 2.27
N GLY A 307 -2.66 29.66 2.69
CA GLY A 307 -2.32 31.07 2.45
C GLY A 307 -1.92 31.36 1.01
N GLN A 308 -0.74 31.96 0.82
CA GLN A 308 -0.19 32.30 -0.51
C GLN A 308 0.25 31.09 -1.34
N ARG A 309 0.35 29.89 -0.75
CA ARG A 309 0.66 28.64 -1.47
C ARG A 309 -0.60 27.90 -1.92
N CYS A 310 -1.78 28.48 -1.68
CA CYS A 310 -3.03 27.88 -2.11
C CYS A 310 -3.18 27.94 -3.63
N THR A 311 -3.26 26.76 -4.24
CA THR A 311 -3.48 26.60 -5.69
C THR A 311 -4.93 26.77 -6.11
N TYR A 312 -5.87 26.85 -5.15
CA TYR A 312 -7.31 27.03 -5.40
C TYR A 312 -7.74 28.49 -5.55
N GLY A 313 -6.92 29.46 -5.14
CA GLY A 313 -7.16 30.89 -5.34
C GLY A 313 -8.56 31.35 -4.91
N LYS A 314 -9.28 32.03 -5.81
CA LYS A 314 -10.63 32.60 -5.60
C LYS A 314 -11.70 31.53 -5.37
N GLU A 315 -11.40 30.29 -5.71
CA GLU A 315 -12.29 29.13 -5.58
C GLU A 315 -12.01 28.32 -4.31
N CYS A 316 -11.06 28.77 -3.49
CA CYS A 316 -10.85 28.19 -2.19
C CYS A 316 -12.05 28.49 -1.29
N LYS A 317 -12.52 27.49 -0.56
CA LYS A 317 -13.62 27.66 0.41
C LYS A 317 -13.23 28.42 1.68
N PHE A 318 -11.93 28.67 1.91
CA PHE A 318 -11.44 29.47 3.01
C PHE A 318 -11.23 30.92 2.59
N ASP A 319 -11.24 31.81 3.57
CA ASP A 319 -10.98 33.22 3.33
C ASP A 319 -9.49 33.45 3.01
N HIS A 320 -9.25 34.06 1.85
CA HIS A 320 -7.92 34.50 1.41
C HIS A 320 -7.65 35.99 1.66
N GLY A 321 -8.60 36.73 2.26
CA GLY A 321 -8.43 38.13 2.60
C GLY A 321 -8.02 39.00 1.41
N CYS A 322 -8.49 38.67 0.20
CA CYS A 322 -8.11 39.39 -1.01
C CYS A 322 -8.56 40.86 -0.93
N ALA A 323 -7.63 41.75 -0.61
CA ALA A 323 -7.72 43.13 -1.03
C ALA A 323 -7.66 43.15 -2.57
N ASN A 324 -8.71 43.68 -3.18
CA ASN A 324 -8.79 43.94 -4.61
C ASN A 324 -7.51 44.65 -5.10
N ILE A 325 -6.76 44.02 -5.99
CA ILE A 325 -5.83 44.72 -6.86
C ILE A 325 -6.39 44.57 -8.27
N VAL A 326 -6.71 45.73 -8.83
CA VAL A 326 -7.32 46.02 -10.14
C VAL A 326 -6.57 45.36 -11.28
#